data_AF-A0A0P7YQR3-F1
#
_entry.id   AF-A0A0P7YQR3-F1
#
_cell.length_a   1.000
_cell.length_b   1.000
_cell.length_c   1.000
_cell.angle_alpha   90.00
_cell.angle_beta   90.00
_cell.angle_gamma   90.00
#
_symmetry.space_group_name_H-M   'P 1'
#
loop_
_entity.id
_entity.type
_entity.pdbx_description
1 polymer ?
#
loop_
_entity_poly.entity_id
_entity_poly.type
_entity_poly.pdbx_seq_one_letter_code
_entity_poly.pdbx_strand_id
1 'polypeptide(L)'
;MKLFCHAFETTLKEFDNKGLYLAEKAGVSTGIISHFRNDAHAITTDSLEKLLAVLPDEAFALWLSQVTHNRHLEEFVESPIALNSFVHKLDNQGAAALLGAIADRLRESPPLKSSAKN
;
A
#
# COMPACT_ATOMS: atom_id res chain seq x y z
N MET A 1 -6.41 -6.14 -14.09
CA MET A 1 -5.83 -4.88 -13.61
C MET A 1 -4.34 -5.09 -13.41
N LYS A 2 -3.50 -4.30 -14.08
CA LYS A 2 -2.04 -4.36 -13.95
C LYS A 2 -1.58 -4.11 -12.51
N LEU A 3 -0.43 -4.69 -12.17
CA LEU A 3 0.15 -4.68 -10.82
C LEU A 3 0.31 -3.27 -10.24
N PHE A 4 0.92 -2.35 -10.98
CA PHE A 4 1.13 -0.97 -10.52
C PHE A 4 -0.18 -0.21 -10.31
N CYS A 5 -1.18 -0.44 -11.18
CA CYS A 5 -2.51 0.15 -11.07
C CYS A 5 -3.21 -0.31 -9.78
N HIS A 6 -3.13 -1.62 -9.49
CA HIS A 6 -3.73 -2.18 -8.29
C HIS A 6 -3.04 -1.70 -7.00
N ALA A 7 -1.70 -1.72 -6.97
CA ALA A 7 -0.95 -1.18 -5.84
C ALA A 7 -1.29 0.29 -5.58
N PHE A 8 -1.36 1.10 -6.65
CA PHE A 8 -1.68 2.51 -6.54
C PHE A 8 -3.11 2.75 -6.03
N GLU A 9 -4.09 2.00 -6.53
CA GLU A 9 -5.47 2.06 -6.05
C GLU A 9 -5.59 1.74 -4.56
N THR A 10 -4.90 0.69 -4.10
CA THR A 10 -4.88 0.30 -2.69
C THR A 10 -4.27 1.40 -1.82
N THR A 11 -3.14 1.99 -2.24
CA THR A 11 -2.52 3.12 -1.53
C THR A 11 -3.47 4.31 -1.42
N LEU A 12 -4.16 4.69 -2.50
CA LEU A 12 -5.08 5.83 -2.46
C LEU A 12 -6.27 5.62 -1.50
N LYS A 13 -6.77 4.38 -1.42
CA LYS A 13 -7.85 4.02 -0.49
C LYS A 13 -7.41 4.13 0.96
N GLU A 14 -6.20 3.67 1.28
CA GLU A 14 -5.69 3.68 2.65
C GLU A 14 -5.46 5.11 3.18
N PHE A 15 -5.04 6.03 2.30
CA PHE A 15 -4.72 7.41 2.68
C PHE A 15 -5.87 8.42 2.44
N ASP A 16 -7.09 7.94 2.13
CA ASP A 16 -8.25 8.76 1.72
C ASP A 16 -7.90 9.86 0.69
N ASN A 17 -6.94 9.54 -0.18
CA ASN A 17 -6.37 10.50 -1.11
C ASN A 17 -7.27 10.60 -2.35
N LYS A 18 -8.12 11.64 -2.38
CA LYS A 18 -9.01 11.90 -3.51
C LYS A 18 -8.19 12.22 -4.76
N GLY A 19 -8.47 11.52 -5.87
CA GLY A 19 -7.76 11.71 -7.14
C GLY A 19 -7.76 13.15 -7.66
N LEU A 20 -8.76 13.98 -7.30
CA LEU A 20 -8.79 15.41 -7.63
C LEU A 20 -7.66 16.20 -6.95
N TYR A 21 -7.41 15.93 -5.66
CA TYR A 21 -6.36 16.59 -4.90
C TYR A 21 -4.97 16.21 -5.40
N LEU A 22 -4.76 14.93 -5.73
CA LEU A 22 -3.53 14.46 -6.36
C LEU A 22 -3.31 15.09 -7.73
N ALA A 23 -4.37 15.22 -8.55
CA ALA A 23 -4.29 15.85 -9.86
C ALA A 23 -3.81 17.31 -9.75
N GLU A 24 -4.41 18.09 -8.86
CA GLU A 24 -4.01 19.48 -8.63
C GLU A 24 -2.56 19.59 -8.15
N LYS A 25 -2.18 18.80 -7.12
CA LYS A 25 -0.83 18.87 -6.57
C LYS A 25 0.24 18.42 -7.56
N ALA A 26 -0.01 17.33 -8.29
CA ALA A 26 0.95 16.79 -9.26
C ALA A 26 0.97 17.57 -10.59
N GLY A 27 0.00 18.47 -10.81
CA GLY A 27 -0.14 19.16 -12.09
C GLY A 27 -0.45 18.21 -13.26
N VAL A 28 -1.22 17.15 -13.00
CA VAL A 28 -1.66 16.18 -14.02
C VAL A 28 -3.18 16.18 -14.12
N SER A 29 -3.74 15.73 -15.25
CA SER A 29 -5.19 15.65 -15.38
C SER A 29 -5.79 14.54 -14.51
N THR A 30 -6.99 14.77 -13.98
CA THR A 30 -7.78 13.74 -13.28
C THR A 30 -8.05 12.53 -14.16
N GLY A 31 -8.15 12.74 -15.48
CA GLY A 31 -8.30 11.68 -16.48
C GLY A 31 -7.11 10.73 -16.51
N ILE A 32 -5.87 11.24 -16.43
CA ILE A 32 -4.66 10.40 -16.36
C ILE A 32 -4.69 9.50 -15.13
N ILE A 33 -5.04 10.05 -13.97
CA ILE A 33 -5.15 9.30 -12.71
C ILE A 33 -6.24 8.23 -12.82
N SER A 34 -7.42 8.60 -13.32
CA SER A 34 -8.55 7.69 -13.49
C SER A 34 -8.21 6.54 -14.45
N HIS A 35 -7.61 6.84 -15.60
CA HIS A 35 -7.23 5.82 -16.57
C HIS A 35 -6.15 4.89 -16.03
N PHE A 36 -5.18 5.42 -15.28
CA PHE A 36 -4.15 4.61 -14.65
C PHE A 36 -4.74 3.69 -13.57
N ARG A 37 -5.58 4.22 -12.67
CA ARG A 37 -6.25 3.44 -11.60
C ARG A 37 -7.09 2.30 -12.16
N ASN A 38 -7.84 2.57 -13.22
CA ASN A 38 -8.73 1.59 -13.85
C ASN A 38 -8.04 0.69 -14.88
N ASP A 39 -6.71 0.79 -15.05
CA ASP A 39 -5.93 0.06 -16.06
C ASP A 39 -6.47 0.24 -17.49
N ALA A 40 -7.10 1.38 -17.76
CA ALA A 40 -7.62 1.71 -19.07
C ALA A 40 -6.49 2.10 -20.03
N HIS A 41 -5.51 2.88 -19.54
CA HIS A 41 -4.38 3.36 -20.34
C HIS A 41 -3.09 3.27 -19.51
N ALA A 42 -1.96 3.05 -20.20
CA ALA A 42 -0.66 3.18 -19.58
C ALA A 42 -0.42 4.65 -19.17
N ILE A 43 0.20 4.84 -18.01
CA ILE A 43 0.68 6.16 -17.59
C ILE A 43 2.08 6.40 -18.17
N THR A 44 2.36 7.64 -18.56
CA THR A 44 3.71 8.03 -18.99
C THR A 44 4.63 8.15 -17.78
N THR A 45 5.94 7.97 -17.98
CA THR A 45 6.94 8.10 -16.91
C THR A 45 6.87 9.48 -16.24
N ASP A 46 6.76 10.56 -17.03
CA ASP A 46 6.65 11.94 -16.50
C ASP A 46 5.41 12.14 -15.62
N SER A 47 4.25 11.63 -16.04
CA SER A 47 3.04 11.74 -15.22
C SER A 47 3.10 10.88 -13.96
N LEU A 48 3.74 9.71 -14.04
CA LEU A 48 3.95 8.86 -12.88
C LEU A 48 4.90 9.53 -11.87
N GLU A 49 6.02 10.07 -12.32
CA GLU A 49 6.99 10.77 -11.47
C GLU A 49 6.33 11.95 -10.73
N LYS A 50 5.54 12.76 -11.42
CA LYS A 50 4.77 13.85 -10.82
C LYS A 50 3.79 13.38 -9.76
N LEU A 51 3.10 12.26 -10.00
CA LEU A 51 2.17 11.69 -9.00
C LEU A 51 2.91 11.18 -7.77
N LEU A 52 4.03 10.48 -7.96
CA LEU A 52 4.81 9.93 -6.86
C LEU A 52 5.47 11.05 -6.04
N ALA A 53 5.89 12.15 -6.67
CA ALA A 53 6.53 13.29 -6.01
C ALA A 53 5.61 14.06 -5.04
N VAL A 54 4.28 13.91 -5.17
CA VAL A 54 3.31 14.59 -4.29
C VAL A 54 2.67 13.66 -3.26
N LEU A 55 2.98 12.37 -3.31
CA LEU A 55 2.58 11.44 -2.27
C LEU A 55 3.34 11.74 -0.98
N PRO A 56 2.69 11.70 0.19
CA PRO A 56 3.39 11.60 1.46
C PRO A 56 4.35 10.41 1.47
N ASP A 57 5.46 10.52 2.20
CA ASP A 57 6.48 9.48 2.27
C ASP A 57 5.88 8.13 2.70
N GLU A 58 4.94 8.14 3.64
CA GLU A 58 4.25 6.94 4.12
C GLU A 58 3.37 6.29 3.03
N ALA A 59 2.74 7.10 2.18
CA ALA A 59 1.92 6.60 1.07
C ALA A 59 2.79 6.02 -0.04
N PHE A 60 3.91 6.68 -0.36
CA PHE A 60 4.88 6.17 -1.32
C PHE A 60 5.50 4.84 -0.84
N ALA A 61 5.88 4.78 0.43
CA ALA A 61 6.33 3.57 1.10
C ALA A 61 5.32 2.42 1.02
N LEU A 62 4.04 2.69 1.32
CA LEU A 62 2.99 1.68 1.21
C LEU A 62 2.87 1.19 -0.24
N TRP A 63 2.89 2.09 -1.21
CA TRP A 63 2.83 1.73 -2.62
C TRP A 63 3.96 0.78 -3.04
N LEU A 64 5.21 1.08 -2.65
CA LEU A 64 6.35 0.20 -2.90
C LEU A 64 6.18 -1.16 -2.23
N SER A 65 5.70 -1.20 -0.99
CA SER A 65 5.40 -2.45 -0.27
C SER A 65 4.38 -3.30 -1.03
N GLN A 66 3.30 -2.68 -1.54
CA GLN A 66 2.30 -3.36 -2.36
C GLN A 66 2.88 -3.88 -3.68
N VAL A 67 3.77 -3.14 -4.33
CA VAL A 67 4.46 -3.59 -5.55
C VAL A 67 5.34 -4.82 -5.25
N THR A 68 6.13 -4.77 -4.17
CA THR A 68 6.97 -5.87 -3.71
C THR A 68 6.14 -7.11 -3.39
N HIS A 69 5.04 -6.94 -2.64
CA HIS A 69 4.14 -8.02 -2.26
C HIS A 69 3.53 -8.72 -3.48
N ASN A 70 2.99 -7.95 -4.42
CA ASN A 70 2.38 -8.48 -5.64
C ASN A 70 3.39 -9.16 -6.59
N ARG A 71 4.71 -8.98 -6.35
CA ARG A 71 5.79 -9.62 -7.09
C ARG A 71 6.40 -10.81 -6.34
N HIS A 72 5.94 -11.10 -5.13
CA HIS A 72 6.54 -12.09 -4.22
C HIS A 72 8.03 -11.81 -3.93
N LEU A 73 8.36 -10.53 -3.72
CA LEU A 73 9.74 -10.07 -3.50
C LEU A 73 10.04 -9.75 -2.03
N GLU A 74 9.19 -10.17 -1.10
CA GLU A 74 9.32 -9.87 0.33
C GLU A 74 10.61 -10.44 0.93
N GLU A 75 11.11 -11.55 0.39
CA GLU A 75 12.39 -12.14 0.82
C GLU A 75 13.62 -11.33 0.35
N PHE A 76 13.45 -10.48 -0.68
CA PHE A 76 14.54 -9.71 -1.29
C PHE A 76 14.54 -8.24 -0.86
N VAL A 77 13.43 -7.78 -0.31
CA VAL A 77 13.28 -6.43 0.22
C VAL A 77 13.22 -6.58 1.73
N GLU A 78 14.36 -6.34 2.41
CA GLU A 78 14.30 -6.07 3.84
C GLU A 78 13.29 -4.95 4.04
N SER A 79 12.14 -5.26 4.64
CA SER A 79 11.09 -4.27 4.87
C SER A 79 11.72 -3.08 5.62
N PRO A 80 11.86 -1.90 4.99
CA PRO A 80 12.57 -0.79 5.63
C PRO A 80 11.75 -0.16 6.77
N ILE A 81 10.51 -0.60 6.97
CA ILE A 81 9.51 0.19 7.69
C ILE A 81 9.14 -0.49 9.01
N ALA A 82 9.74 0.09 10.04
CA ALA A 82 9.23 0.27 11.40
C ALA A 82 9.09 -0.97 12.27
N LEU A 83 8.51 -2.10 11.82
CA LEU A 83 8.12 -3.14 12.77
C LEU A 83 9.33 -3.80 13.43
N ASN A 84 10.38 -4.13 12.68
CA ASN A 84 11.54 -4.80 13.28
C ASN A 84 12.30 -3.87 14.23
N SER A 85 12.57 -2.63 13.80
CA SER A 85 13.20 -1.61 14.65
C SER A 85 12.33 -1.18 15.84
N PHE A 86 11.01 -1.24 15.72
CA PHE A 86 10.05 -0.95 16.79
C PHE A 86 9.98 -2.11 17.78
N VAL A 87 9.86 -3.35 17.30
CA VAL A 87 9.87 -4.57 18.11
C VAL A 87 11.16 -4.70 18.91
N HIS A 88 12.31 -4.35 18.34
CA HIS A 88 13.58 -4.32 19.07
C HIS A 88 13.68 -3.21 20.14
N LYS A 89 12.78 -2.21 20.12
CA LYS A 89 12.71 -1.14 21.12
C LYS A 89 11.64 -1.39 22.19
N LEU A 90 10.81 -2.42 22.03
CA LEU A 90 9.81 -2.77 23.03
C LEU A 90 10.46 -3.51 24.20
N ASP A 91 10.07 -3.15 25.40
CA ASP A 91 10.32 -3.99 26.57
C ASP A 91 9.34 -5.19 26.59
N ASN A 92 9.52 -6.09 27.55
CA ASN A 92 8.69 -7.29 27.66
C ASN A 92 7.19 -6.98 27.80
N GLN A 93 6.81 -5.85 28.42
CA GLN A 93 5.41 -5.46 28.54
C GLN A 93 4.85 -4.93 27.22
N GLY A 94 5.59 -4.06 26.54
CA GLY A 94 5.20 -3.53 25.23
C GLY A 94 5.08 -4.63 24.17
N ALA A 95 6.00 -5.60 24.18
CA ALA A 95 5.94 -6.76 23.31
C ALA A 95 4.71 -7.64 23.61
N ALA A 96 4.42 -7.91 24.89
CA ALA A 96 3.24 -8.68 25.27
C ALA A 96 1.93 -7.98 24.88
N ALA A 97 1.85 -6.66 25.02
CA ALA A 97 0.70 -5.86 24.62
C ALA A 97 0.48 -5.91 23.10
N LEU A 98 1.56 -5.79 22.31
CA LEU A 98 1.49 -5.91 20.85
C LEU A 98 1.01 -7.30 20.42
N LEU A 99 1.58 -8.36 20.99
CA LEU A 99 1.17 -9.73 20.69
C LEU A 99 -0.29 -9.99 21.08
N GLY A 100 -0.75 -9.45 22.21
CA GLY A 100 -2.14 -9.52 22.63
C GLY A 100 -3.08 -8.85 21.62
N ALA A 101 -2.77 -7.62 21.20
CA ALA A 101 -3.57 -6.88 20.23
C ALA A 101 -3.65 -7.59 18.87
N ILE A 102 -2.55 -8.21 18.41
CA ILE A 102 -2.55 -9.02 17.18
C ILE A 102 -3.44 -10.27 17.35
N ALA A 103 -3.32 -10.97 18.49
CA ALA A 103 -4.10 -12.16 18.77
C ALA A 103 -5.61 -11.88 18.85
N ASP A 104 -6.00 -10.73 19.40
CA ASP A 104 -7.40 -10.29 19.46
C ASP A 104 -7.92 -9.95 18.06
N ARG A 105 -7.15 -9.20 17.25
CA ARG A 105 -7.49 -8.88 15.86
C ARG A 105 -7.68 -10.13 14.98
N LEU A 106 -6.84 -11.15 15.17
CA LEU A 106 -6.94 -12.42 14.46
C LEU A 106 -8.18 -13.22 14.87
N ARG A 107 -8.58 -13.16 16.15
CA ARG A 107 -9.82 -13.78 16.64
C ARG A 107 -11.07 -13.11 16.09
N GLU A 108 -11.02 -11.81 15.86
CA GLU A 108 -12.14 -11.03 15.29
C GLU A 108 -12.24 -11.12 13.77
N SER A 109 -11.19 -11.61 13.10
CA SER A 109 -11.17 -11.75 11.65
C SER A 109 -11.98 -12.99 11.22
N PRO A 110 -13.00 -12.85 10.35
CA PRO A 110 -13.78 -14.00 9.88
C PRO A 110 -12.87 -14.98 9.13
N PRO A 111 -13.12 -16.30 9.22
CA PRO A 111 -12.27 -17.29 8.58
C PRO A 111 -12.23 -17.05 7.07
N LEU A 112 -11.02 -17.06 6.50
CA LEU A 112 -10.78 -17.06 5.06
C LEU A 112 -11.68 -18.13 4.44
N LYS A 113 -12.62 -17.71 3.57
CA LYS A 113 -13.42 -18.64 2.78
C LYS A 113 -12.46 -19.48 1.95
N SER A 114 -12.20 -20.68 2.41
CA SER A 114 -11.59 -21.75 1.62
C SER A 114 -12.42 -21.88 0.34
N SER A 115 -11.85 -21.40 -0.78
CA SER A 115 -12.40 -21.64 -2.10
C SER A 115 -12.07 -23.07 -2.49
N ALA A 116 -12.80 -24.02 -1.91
CA ALA A 116 -12.87 -25.39 -2.38
C ALA A 116 -14.11 -25.54 -3.27
N LYS A 117 -13.88 -26.09 -4.48
CA LYS A 117 -14.82 -26.40 -5.57
C LYS A 117 -15.09 -25.19 -6.49
N ASN A 118 -14.80 -25.24 -7.79
CA ASN A 118 -15.01 -26.31 -8.77
C ASN A 118 -13.85 -26.46 -9.76
#